data_AF-A0A9D1CXZ0-F1
#
_entry.id   AF-A0A9D1CXZ0-F1
#
_cell.length_a   1.000
_cell.length_b   1.000
_cell.length_c   1.000
_cell.angle_alpha   90.00
_cell.angle_beta   90.00
_cell.angle_gamma   90.00
#
_symmetry.space_group_name_H-M   'P 1'
#
loop_
_entity.id
_entity.type
_entity.pdbx_description
1 polymer ?
#
loop_
_entity_poly.entity_id
_entity_poly.type
_entity_poly.pdbx_seq_one_letter_code
_entity_poly.pdbx_strand_id
1 'polypeptide(L)'
;MNRPSEEKLEFYTAGPLTGEGEEPAAIQRGLTLPRAIAAFNSGAASAIGAAQAGRDVELVQRWMEKPLLITDYQQDAHWRYNAELSVSAVNMLITTLGIRYQSDGGAIHRLARRIHILQLRGGDATRHLRWQTLGELEKNGNQVEMRNYALADSEPVYENETFEHVFWRLNIEPRPKTHIGHALSVSDVLALQSRKGCIAYYLDRTGPVLLPRFVRPPGEAARAQEARKEAAER
;
A
#
# COMPACT_ATOMS: atom_id res chain seq x y z
N MET A 1 -11.24 17.05 10.16
CA MET A 1 -10.56 16.04 9.34
C MET A 1 -10.91 14.68 9.90
N ASN A 2 -11.73 13.90 9.18
CA ASN A 2 -12.21 12.61 9.63
C ASN A 2 -11.03 11.65 9.82
N ARG A 3 -10.93 11.09 11.03
CA ARG A 3 -10.15 9.87 11.31
C ARG A 3 -10.56 8.82 10.25
N PRO A 4 -9.64 8.17 9.53
CA PRO A 4 -10.00 6.88 8.95
C PRO A 4 -10.44 6.01 10.13
N SER A 5 -11.67 5.49 10.07
CA SER A 5 -12.23 4.64 11.11
C SER A 5 -11.29 3.46 11.36
N GLU A 6 -11.26 2.96 12.60
CA GLU A 6 -10.57 1.71 12.99
C GLU A 6 -11.16 0.46 12.32
N GLU A 7 -11.99 0.64 11.29
CA GLU A 7 -12.55 -0.44 10.52
C GLU A 7 -11.46 -1.12 9.71
N LYS A 8 -11.47 -2.43 9.80
CA LYS A 8 -10.50 -3.31 9.15
C LYS A 8 -10.72 -3.29 7.65
N LEU A 9 -9.62 -3.25 6.89
CA LEU A 9 -9.67 -3.46 5.44
C LEU A 9 -10.09 -4.91 5.14
N GLU A 10 -11.18 -5.07 4.40
CA GLU A 10 -11.69 -6.36 3.93
C GLU A 10 -11.49 -6.51 2.43
N PHE A 11 -11.40 -7.74 1.95
CA PHE A 11 -11.31 -8.03 0.51
C PHE A 11 -12.54 -8.77 0.05
N TYR A 12 -12.85 -8.59 -1.23
CA TYR A 12 -13.91 -9.32 -1.90
C TYR A 12 -13.43 -9.80 -3.27
N THR A 13 -14.15 -10.78 -3.80
CA THR A 13 -13.98 -11.25 -5.18
C THR A 13 -15.32 -11.20 -5.89
N ALA A 14 -15.29 -10.92 -7.20
CA ALA A 14 -16.44 -11.04 -8.07
C ALA A 14 -16.17 -12.14 -9.12
N GLY A 15 -17.18 -12.96 -9.40
CA GLY A 15 -17.13 -13.94 -10.48
C GLY A 15 -17.08 -13.29 -11.87
N PRO A 16 -16.85 -14.06 -12.94
CA PRO A 16 -16.97 -13.55 -14.30
C PRO A 16 -18.40 -13.04 -14.56
N LEU A 17 -18.53 -12.05 -15.45
CA LEU A 17 -19.82 -11.69 -16.01
C LEU A 17 -20.35 -12.89 -16.80
N THR A 18 -21.50 -13.42 -16.42
CA THR A 18 -22.14 -14.53 -17.12
C THR A 18 -22.96 -14.00 -18.29
N GLY A 19 -22.29 -13.55 -19.36
CA GLY A 19 -22.96 -13.06 -20.58
C GLY A 19 -23.43 -11.60 -20.53
N GLU A 20 -23.86 -11.08 -21.69
CA GLU A 20 -24.26 -9.68 -21.86
C GLU A 20 -25.52 -9.35 -21.05
N GLY A 21 -25.34 -8.59 -19.97
CA GLY A 21 -26.43 -8.05 -19.16
C GLY A 21 -26.67 -8.74 -17.80
N GLU A 22 -25.86 -9.73 -17.42
CA GLU A 22 -25.98 -10.37 -16.10
C GLU A 22 -25.07 -9.75 -15.05
N GLU A 23 -25.55 -9.72 -13.80
CA GLU A 23 -24.73 -9.37 -12.64
C GLU A 23 -23.55 -10.35 -12.49
N PRO A 24 -22.38 -9.89 -12.02
CA PRO A 24 -21.25 -10.78 -11.77
C PRO A 24 -21.69 -11.96 -10.89
N ALA A 25 -21.30 -13.17 -11.27
CA ALA A 25 -21.58 -14.37 -10.49
C ALA A 25 -21.11 -14.15 -9.04
N ALA A 26 -22.08 -13.98 -8.14
CA ALA A 26 -21.99 -13.76 -6.69
C ALA A 26 -20.72 -13.06 -6.15
N ILE A 27 -20.87 -11.82 -5.65
CA ILE A 27 -19.79 -11.15 -4.90
C ILE A 27 -19.55 -11.89 -3.57
N GLN A 28 -18.34 -12.39 -3.36
CA GLN A 28 -17.91 -13.00 -2.11
C GLN A 28 -17.11 -11.99 -1.28
N ARG A 29 -17.66 -11.58 -0.12
CA ARG A 29 -17.07 -10.57 0.79
C ARG A 29 -16.40 -11.20 2.02
N GLY A 30 -15.76 -10.37 2.84
CA GLY A 30 -15.14 -10.79 4.11
C GLY A 30 -13.91 -11.68 3.93
N LEU A 31 -13.25 -11.60 2.76
CA LEU A 31 -12.07 -12.39 2.46
C LEU A 31 -10.81 -11.72 3.02
N THR A 32 -9.82 -12.56 3.34
CA THR A 32 -8.43 -12.09 3.46
C THR A 32 -7.82 -11.92 2.08
N LEU A 33 -6.85 -11.03 1.93
CA LEU A 33 -6.18 -10.84 0.64
C LEU A 33 -5.57 -12.13 0.06
N PRO A 34 -4.90 -13.02 0.84
CA PRO A 34 -4.43 -14.29 0.32
C PRO A 34 -5.55 -15.19 -0.23
N ARG A 35 -6.73 -15.19 0.40
CA ARG A 35 -7.89 -15.95 -0.10
C ARG A 35 -8.44 -15.37 -1.39
N ALA A 36 -8.55 -14.05 -1.50
CA ALA A 36 -8.97 -13.39 -2.73
C ALA A 36 -8.00 -13.68 -3.89
N ILE A 37 -6.70 -13.64 -3.64
CA ILE A 37 -5.67 -14.00 -4.63
C ILE A 37 -5.78 -15.47 -5.04
N ALA A 38 -6.00 -16.39 -4.10
CA ALA A 38 -6.15 -17.80 -4.41
C ALA A 38 -7.38 -18.06 -5.29
N ALA A 39 -8.52 -17.45 -4.96
CA ALA A 39 -9.74 -17.52 -5.77
C ALA A 39 -9.50 -16.97 -7.19
N PHE A 40 -8.86 -15.81 -7.30
CA PHE A 40 -8.49 -15.23 -8.60
C PHE A 40 -7.59 -16.17 -9.40
N ASN A 41 -6.49 -16.67 -8.84
CA ASN A 41 -5.56 -17.56 -9.54
C ASN A 41 -6.19 -18.89 -9.98
N SER A 42 -7.15 -19.42 -9.21
CA SER A 42 -7.88 -20.64 -9.56
C SER A 42 -8.90 -20.47 -10.70
N GLY A 43 -9.20 -19.22 -11.10
CA GLY A 43 -10.25 -18.91 -12.07
C GLY A 43 -11.65 -18.81 -11.45
N ALA A 44 -11.81 -19.07 -10.15
CA ALA A 44 -13.08 -18.91 -9.44
C ALA A 44 -13.55 -17.44 -9.34
N ALA A 45 -12.63 -16.48 -9.53
CA ALA A 45 -12.93 -15.05 -9.56
C ALA A 45 -12.32 -14.37 -10.79
N SER A 46 -13.04 -13.37 -11.31
CA SER A 46 -12.59 -12.51 -12.41
C SER A 46 -12.04 -11.16 -11.92
N ALA A 47 -12.37 -10.77 -10.69
CA ALA A 47 -11.90 -9.53 -10.07
C ALA A 47 -11.63 -9.68 -8.57
N ILE A 48 -10.75 -8.81 -8.06
CA ILE A 48 -10.46 -8.62 -6.64
C ILE A 48 -10.71 -7.15 -6.31
N GLY A 49 -11.44 -6.89 -5.24
CA GLY A 49 -11.58 -5.56 -4.66
C GLY A 49 -11.36 -5.52 -3.16
N ALA A 50 -11.40 -4.31 -2.61
CA ALA A 50 -11.30 -4.05 -1.17
C ALA A 50 -12.49 -3.22 -0.69
N ALA A 51 -12.85 -3.39 0.58
CA ALA A 51 -13.95 -2.72 1.24
C ALA A 51 -13.52 -2.21 2.63
N GLN A 52 -13.95 -1.00 2.98
CA GLN A 52 -13.78 -0.40 4.31
C GLN A 52 -14.89 0.63 4.51
N ALA A 53 -15.58 0.65 5.66
CA ALA A 53 -16.65 1.62 5.94
C ALA A 53 -17.75 1.68 4.87
N GLY A 54 -18.11 0.54 4.31
CA GLY A 54 -19.13 0.43 3.26
C GLY A 54 -18.74 1.08 1.92
N ARG A 55 -17.48 1.49 1.77
CA ARG A 55 -16.90 1.92 0.50
C ARG A 55 -16.19 0.73 -0.11
N ASP A 56 -16.49 0.45 -1.37
CA ASP A 56 -15.84 -0.59 -2.15
C ASP A 56 -14.91 0.05 -3.18
N VAL A 57 -13.85 -0.66 -3.53
CA VAL A 57 -13.02 -0.33 -4.68
C VAL A 57 -12.50 -1.59 -5.36
N GLU A 58 -12.67 -1.65 -6.68
CA GLU A 58 -12.06 -2.70 -7.48
C GLU A 58 -10.56 -2.42 -7.66
N LEU A 59 -9.74 -3.44 -7.43
CA LEU A 59 -8.30 -3.33 -7.52
C LEU A 59 -7.77 -4.00 -8.78
N VAL A 60 -8.22 -5.22 -9.03
CA VAL A 60 -7.69 -6.08 -10.10
C VAL A 60 -8.84 -6.73 -10.85
N GLN A 61 -8.73 -6.81 -12.17
CA GLN A 61 -9.63 -7.56 -13.03
C GLN A 61 -8.83 -8.39 -14.03
N ARG A 62 -9.44 -9.45 -14.56
CA ARG A 62 -8.92 -10.18 -15.72
C ARG A 62 -9.14 -9.40 -17.01
N TRP A 63 -8.06 -9.16 -17.74
CA TRP A 63 -8.07 -8.60 -19.09
C TRP A 63 -7.23 -9.50 -20.02
N MET A 64 -7.87 -10.08 -21.03
CA MET A 64 -7.25 -11.07 -21.92
C MET A 64 -6.53 -12.19 -21.14
N GLU A 65 -7.21 -12.77 -20.15
CA GLU A 65 -6.69 -13.79 -19.23
C GLU A 65 -5.50 -13.37 -18.34
N LYS A 66 -5.10 -12.10 -18.38
CA LYS A 66 -4.02 -11.54 -17.57
C LYS A 66 -4.57 -10.62 -16.48
N PRO A 67 -3.94 -10.56 -15.31
CA PRO A 67 -4.34 -9.61 -14.28
C PRO A 67 -3.97 -8.19 -14.70
N LEU A 68 -4.94 -7.30 -14.62
CA LEU A 68 -4.84 -5.86 -14.89
C LEU A 68 -5.21 -5.12 -13.60
N LEU A 69 -4.37 -4.17 -13.18
CA LEU A 69 -4.72 -3.25 -12.10
C LEU A 69 -5.69 -2.20 -12.67
N ILE A 70 -6.91 -2.06 -12.15
CA ILE A 70 -7.97 -1.26 -12.81
C ILE A 70 -8.10 0.17 -12.27
N THR A 71 -7.82 0.34 -10.98
CA THR A 71 -7.48 1.62 -10.33
C THR A 71 -8.42 2.83 -10.51
N ASP A 72 -9.48 2.85 -9.70
CA ASP A 72 -10.17 4.11 -9.30
C ASP A 72 -9.65 4.65 -7.94
N TYR A 73 -9.04 3.78 -7.11
CA TYR A 73 -8.61 4.13 -5.74
C TYR A 73 -7.57 5.27 -5.66
N GLN A 74 -6.83 5.53 -6.74
CA GLN A 74 -5.82 6.59 -6.78
C GLN A 74 -6.45 7.98 -6.95
N GLN A 75 -7.70 8.06 -7.41
CA GLN A 75 -8.45 9.30 -7.57
C GLN A 75 -9.37 9.56 -6.37
N ASP A 76 -9.80 8.50 -5.67
CA ASP A 76 -10.62 8.63 -4.47
C ASP A 76 -9.79 9.02 -3.23
N ALA A 77 -10.11 10.16 -2.62
CA ALA A 77 -9.45 10.66 -1.41
C ALA A 77 -9.57 9.71 -0.20
N HIS A 78 -10.59 8.86 -0.15
CA HIS A 78 -10.76 7.83 0.88
C HIS A 78 -9.65 6.78 0.81
N TRP A 79 -9.25 6.40 -0.40
CA TRP A 79 -8.33 5.30 -0.64
C TRP A 79 -6.89 5.74 -0.93
N ARG A 80 -6.72 6.89 -1.60
CA ARG A 80 -5.41 7.42 -2.03
C ARG A 80 -4.41 7.57 -0.88
N TYR A 81 -4.88 7.82 0.34
CA TYR A 81 -4.06 7.97 1.55
C TYR A 81 -4.16 6.79 2.53
N ASN A 82 -4.75 5.67 2.10
CA ASN A 82 -4.78 4.44 2.89
C ASN A 82 -3.49 3.65 2.66
N ALA A 83 -2.59 3.63 3.65
CA ALA A 83 -1.31 2.93 3.58
C ALA A 83 -1.44 1.40 3.45
N GLU A 84 -2.42 0.81 4.13
CA GLU A 84 -2.66 -0.63 4.10
C GLU A 84 -3.07 -1.07 2.68
N LEU A 85 -3.99 -0.33 2.06
CA LEU A 85 -4.42 -0.59 0.69
C LEU A 85 -3.32 -0.24 -0.33
N SER A 86 -2.91 1.04 -0.37
CA SER A 86 -2.12 1.61 -1.46
C SER A 86 -0.66 1.13 -1.48
N VAL A 87 -0.10 0.78 -0.32
CA VAL A 87 1.29 0.33 -0.21
C VAL A 87 1.32 -1.18 -0.04
N SER A 88 0.66 -1.73 0.98
CA SER A 88 0.82 -3.16 1.31
C SER A 88 0.00 -4.09 0.40
N ALA A 89 -1.32 -3.91 0.35
CA ALA A 89 -2.20 -4.79 -0.40
C ALA A 89 -1.91 -4.74 -1.91
N VAL A 90 -1.77 -3.54 -2.47
CA VAL A 90 -1.43 -3.36 -3.89
C VAL A 90 -0.04 -3.91 -4.21
N ASN A 91 0.98 -3.72 -3.36
CA ASN A 91 2.29 -4.37 -3.58
C ASN A 91 2.16 -5.90 -3.60
N MET A 92 1.35 -6.47 -2.71
CA MET A 92 1.12 -7.90 -2.67
C MET A 92 0.41 -8.42 -3.93
N LEU A 93 -0.59 -7.69 -4.43
CA LEU A 93 -1.27 -8.01 -5.69
C LEU A 93 -0.30 -7.94 -6.87
N ILE A 94 0.47 -6.86 -6.99
CA ILE A 94 1.44 -6.67 -8.09
C ILE A 94 2.45 -7.81 -8.14
N THR A 95 3.02 -8.16 -6.98
CA THR A 95 4.07 -9.18 -6.89
C THR A 95 3.53 -10.59 -7.07
N THR A 96 2.41 -10.92 -6.42
CA THR A 96 1.87 -12.30 -6.40
C THR A 96 1.14 -12.65 -7.69
N LEU A 97 0.43 -11.69 -8.30
CA LEU A 97 -0.25 -11.91 -9.58
C LEU A 97 0.63 -11.56 -10.78
N GLY A 98 1.86 -11.06 -10.56
CA GLY A 98 2.77 -10.68 -11.64
C GLY A 98 2.24 -9.54 -12.52
N ILE A 99 1.48 -8.61 -11.94
CA ILE A 99 0.80 -7.53 -12.67
C ILE A 99 1.82 -6.68 -13.44
N ARG A 100 1.52 -6.40 -14.72
CA ARG A 100 2.38 -5.62 -15.62
C ARG A 100 1.71 -4.38 -16.19
N TYR A 101 0.39 -4.32 -16.14
CA TYR A 101 -0.41 -3.26 -16.75
C TYR A 101 -1.37 -2.69 -15.72
N GLN A 102 -1.69 -1.42 -15.93
CA GLN A 102 -2.67 -0.66 -15.17
C GLN A 102 -3.64 0.00 -16.15
N SER A 103 -4.92 0.05 -15.80
CA SER A 103 -5.90 0.92 -16.43
C SER A 103 -6.04 2.19 -15.59
N ASP A 104 -6.14 3.34 -16.26
CA ASP A 104 -6.50 4.62 -15.69
C ASP A 104 -7.60 5.24 -16.56
N GLY A 105 -8.84 5.28 -16.07
CA GLY A 105 -9.98 5.82 -16.84
C GLY A 105 -10.24 5.08 -18.16
N GLY A 106 -9.96 3.78 -18.21
CA GLY A 106 -10.13 2.93 -19.40
C GLY A 106 -8.90 2.84 -20.30
N ALA A 107 -7.93 3.76 -20.19
CA ALA A 107 -6.68 3.68 -20.93
C ALA A 107 -5.72 2.69 -20.26
N ILE A 108 -5.21 1.71 -21.02
CA ILE A 108 -4.31 0.68 -20.48
C ILE A 108 -2.86 1.07 -20.77
N HIS A 109 -2.05 1.10 -19.71
CA HIS A 109 -0.63 1.44 -19.77
C HIS A 109 0.20 0.43 -18.98
N ARG A 110 1.51 0.44 -19.22
CA ARG A 110 2.46 -0.38 -18.48
C ARG A 110 2.52 0.14 -17.04
N LEU A 111 2.34 -0.73 -16.04
CA LEU A 111 2.26 -0.34 -14.62
C LEU A 111 3.44 0.55 -14.21
N ALA A 112 3.19 1.81 -13.87
CA ALA A 112 4.24 2.77 -13.54
C ALA A 112 4.91 2.47 -12.20
N ARG A 113 6.12 3.03 -12.00
CA ARG A 113 6.72 3.09 -10.67
C ARG A 113 6.04 4.18 -9.87
N ARG A 114 5.98 4.02 -8.55
CA ARG A 114 5.40 5.01 -7.64
C ARG A 114 6.28 5.19 -6.42
N ILE A 115 6.30 6.40 -5.89
CA ILE A 115 6.89 6.71 -4.59
C ILE A 115 5.77 7.04 -3.62
N HIS A 116 5.83 6.42 -2.45
CA HIS A 116 4.91 6.63 -1.34
C HIS A 116 5.66 7.32 -0.21
N ILE A 117 5.09 8.38 0.33
CA ILE A 117 5.64 9.13 1.46
C ILE A 117 4.87 8.71 2.70
N LEU A 118 5.58 8.13 3.66
CA LEU A 118 5.01 7.69 4.91
C LEU A 118 5.56 8.54 6.05
N GLN A 119 4.66 9.11 6.85
CA GLN A 119 5.01 9.93 8.00
C GLN A 119 4.46 9.31 9.27
N LEU A 120 5.18 9.44 10.38
CA LEU A 120 4.72 8.91 11.67
C LEU A 120 3.34 9.48 12.01
N ARG A 121 2.45 8.62 12.48
CA ARG A 121 1.11 9.03 12.92
C ARG A 121 1.23 10.07 14.04
N GLY A 122 0.24 10.96 14.13
CA GLY A 122 0.09 11.86 15.26
C GLY A 122 -0.16 11.12 16.59
N GLY A 123 -0.08 11.84 17.71
CA GLY A 123 -0.38 11.31 19.05
C GLY A 123 0.84 10.83 19.85
N ASP A 124 0.60 10.35 21.06
CA ASP A 124 1.67 10.00 22.02
C ASP A 124 2.33 8.65 21.72
N ALA A 125 1.58 7.72 21.10
CA ALA A 125 2.06 6.38 20.79
C ALA A 125 3.30 6.36 19.86
N THR A 126 3.51 7.39 19.04
CA THR A 126 4.65 7.52 18.13
C THR A 126 5.61 8.63 18.53
N ARG A 127 5.34 9.36 19.62
CA ARG A 127 6.10 10.55 20.01
C ARG A 127 7.59 10.25 20.22
N HIS A 128 7.88 9.11 20.84
CA HIS A 128 9.24 8.63 21.12
C HIS A 128 10.02 8.23 19.85
N LEU A 129 9.36 8.11 18.69
CA LEU A 129 10.00 7.77 17.41
C LEU A 129 10.34 9.01 16.57
N ARG A 130 9.76 10.17 16.89
CA ARG A 130 9.89 11.38 16.06
C ARG A 130 11.28 11.96 16.14
N TRP A 131 11.81 12.33 14.97
CA TRP A 131 13.12 12.96 14.81
C TRP A 131 14.30 12.15 15.37
N GLN A 132 14.10 10.85 15.62
CA GLN A 132 15.17 9.95 16.00
C GLN A 132 15.91 9.47 14.75
N THR A 133 17.22 9.32 14.82
CA THR A 133 18.00 8.60 13.81
C THR A 133 17.73 7.11 13.90
N LEU A 134 18.00 6.34 12.84
CA LEU A 134 17.79 4.89 12.87
C LEU A 134 18.66 4.24 13.97
N GLY A 135 19.90 4.72 14.13
CA GLY A 135 20.81 4.24 15.18
C GLY A 135 20.34 4.55 16.60
N GLU A 136 19.63 5.66 16.83
CA GLU A 136 19.00 5.95 18.14
C GLU A 136 17.80 5.05 18.40
N LEU A 137 16.98 4.77 17.37
CA LEU A 137 15.88 3.82 17.49
C LEU A 137 16.41 2.43 17.88
N GLU A 138 17.44 1.94 17.20
CA GLU A 138 18.07 0.65 17.49
C GLU A 138 18.64 0.58 18.91
N LYS A 139 19.37 1.62 19.36
CA LYS A 139 19.91 1.69 20.74
C LYS A 139 18.82 1.63 21.81
N ASN A 140 17.66 2.21 21.52
CA ASN A 140 16.53 2.26 22.43
C ASN A 140 15.60 1.04 22.29
N GLY A 141 15.94 0.06 21.44
CA GLY A 141 15.12 -1.13 21.19
C GLY A 141 13.83 -0.86 20.40
N ASN A 142 13.73 0.30 19.75
CA ASN A 142 12.59 0.68 18.93
C ASN A 142 12.75 0.18 17.49
N GLN A 143 11.64 -0.19 16.86
CA GLN A 143 11.63 -0.63 15.46
C GLN A 143 10.81 0.30 14.58
N VAL A 144 11.27 0.47 13.35
CA VAL A 144 10.53 1.19 12.31
C VAL A 144 9.48 0.25 11.70
N GLU A 145 8.25 0.32 12.21
CA GLU A 145 7.14 -0.52 11.76
C GLU A 145 6.08 0.29 11.01
N MET A 146 5.66 -0.17 9.82
CA MET A 146 4.70 0.54 8.96
C MET A 146 3.37 0.90 9.65
N ARG A 147 2.90 0.12 10.64
CA ARG A 147 1.69 0.44 11.41
C ARG A 147 1.75 1.79 12.15
N ASN A 148 2.97 2.25 12.46
CA ASN A 148 3.20 3.54 13.13
C ASN A 148 3.11 4.72 12.16
N TYR A 149 2.95 4.46 10.87
CA TYR A 149 2.96 5.46 9.81
C TYR A 149 1.58 5.63 9.15
N ALA A 150 1.36 6.82 8.62
CA ALA A 150 0.28 7.17 7.70
C ALA A 150 0.87 7.49 6.32
N LEU A 151 0.11 7.21 5.26
CA LEU A 151 0.48 7.58 3.90
C LEU A 151 0.16 9.06 3.70
N ALA A 152 1.20 9.88 3.58
CA ALA A 152 1.12 11.32 3.37
C ALA A 152 0.90 11.67 1.89
N ASP A 153 1.54 10.91 0.99
CA ASP A 153 1.40 11.10 -0.44
C ASP A 153 1.76 9.84 -1.24
N SER A 154 1.25 9.78 -2.47
CA SER A 154 1.60 8.75 -3.44
C SER A 154 1.61 9.36 -4.84
N GLU A 155 2.75 9.33 -5.52
CA GLU A 155 2.91 9.92 -6.85
C GLU A 155 3.63 8.96 -7.82
N PRO A 156 3.33 9.05 -9.12
CA PRO A 156 4.08 8.32 -10.14
C PRO A 156 5.53 8.81 -10.23
N VAL A 157 6.42 7.91 -10.63
CA VAL A 157 7.85 8.15 -10.84
C VAL A 157 8.19 7.79 -12.28
N TYR A 158 9.02 8.61 -12.95
CA TYR A 158 9.43 8.32 -14.32
C TYR A 158 10.27 7.04 -14.38
N GLU A 159 10.14 6.25 -15.46
CA GLU A 159 10.76 4.92 -15.52
C GLU A 159 12.29 4.96 -15.34
N ASN A 160 12.93 5.99 -15.90
CA ASN A 160 14.37 6.25 -15.84
C ASN A 160 14.82 7.13 -14.65
N GLU A 161 13.91 7.55 -13.77
CA GLU A 161 14.27 8.38 -12.62
C GLU A 161 15.01 7.53 -11.56
N THR A 162 16.17 8.03 -11.13
CA THR A 162 16.93 7.44 -10.02
C THR A 162 16.26 7.79 -8.70
N PHE A 163 16.47 6.98 -7.66
CA PHE A 163 15.94 7.30 -6.33
C PHE A 163 16.47 8.65 -5.81
N GLU A 164 17.73 8.99 -6.10
CA GLU A 164 18.32 10.28 -5.73
C GLU A 164 17.63 11.47 -6.41
N HIS A 165 17.36 11.36 -7.71
CA HIS A 165 16.60 12.40 -8.43
C HIS A 165 15.19 12.55 -7.87
N VAL A 166 14.49 11.44 -7.61
CA VAL A 166 13.17 11.48 -6.94
C VAL A 166 13.30 12.16 -5.60
N PHE A 167 14.24 11.74 -4.75
CA PHE A 167 14.44 12.30 -3.42
C PHE A 167 14.70 13.81 -3.44
N TRP A 168 15.56 14.27 -4.35
CA TRP A 168 15.83 15.70 -4.50
C TRP A 168 14.60 16.47 -4.95
N ARG A 169 13.91 15.98 -5.99
CA ARG A 169 12.66 16.53 -6.52
C ARG A 169 11.61 16.71 -5.41
N LEU A 170 11.41 15.66 -4.62
CA LEU A 170 10.50 15.62 -3.48
C LEU A 170 10.82 16.66 -2.37
N ASN A 171 12.05 17.16 -2.29
CA ASN A 171 12.49 18.17 -1.31
C ASN A 171 12.39 19.61 -1.83
N ILE A 172 12.55 19.82 -3.14
CA ILE A 172 12.59 21.17 -3.73
C ILE A 172 11.27 21.57 -4.41
N GLU A 173 10.54 20.61 -4.97
CA GLU A 173 9.35 20.91 -5.75
C GLU A 173 8.20 21.22 -4.79
N PRO A 174 7.42 22.28 -5.06
CA PRO A 174 6.22 22.56 -4.30
C PRO A 174 5.28 21.36 -4.33
N ARG A 175 4.85 20.91 -3.17
CA ARG A 175 3.88 19.83 -3.06
C ARG A 175 2.49 20.28 -3.54
N PRO A 176 1.70 19.38 -4.15
CA PRO A 176 0.30 19.69 -4.48
C PRO A 176 -0.46 20.14 -3.24
N LYS A 177 -1.47 21.02 -3.41
CA LYS A 177 -2.30 21.50 -2.30
C LYS A 177 -3.06 20.38 -1.56
N THR A 178 -3.24 19.24 -2.21
CA THR A 178 -3.89 18.05 -1.64
C THR A 178 -2.95 17.19 -0.81
N HIS A 179 -1.65 17.50 -0.77
CA HIS A 179 -0.67 16.80 0.06
C HIS A 179 -1.07 16.84 1.53
N ILE A 180 -1.06 15.69 2.19
CA ILE A 180 -1.40 15.56 3.61
C ILE A 180 -0.11 15.24 4.35
N GLY A 181 0.49 16.23 5.01
CA GLY A 181 1.75 15.99 5.73
C GLY A 181 2.63 17.21 5.87
N HIS A 182 3.85 16.98 6.35
CA HIS A 182 4.92 17.97 6.40
C HIS A 182 5.99 17.73 5.33
N ALA A 183 6.88 18.69 5.15
CA ALA A 183 8.09 18.50 4.35
C ALA A 183 8.92 17.31 4.87
N LEU A 184 9.66 16.65 3.97
CA LEU A 184 10.46 15.50 4.33
C LEU A 184 11.45 15.82 5.46
N SER A 185 11.53 14.93 6.44
CA SER A 185 12.35 15.09 7.63
C SER A 185 12.88 13.75 8.14
N VAL A 186 13.80 13.81 9.10
CA VAL A 186 14.24 12.63 9.85
C VAL A 186 13.01 11.92 10.44
N SER A 187 12.98 10.59 10.37
CA SER A 187 11.89 9.69 10.77
C SER A 187 10.78 9.41 9.77
N ASP A 188 10.76 10.11 8.63
CA ASP A 188 9.89 9.76 7.51
C ASP A 188 10.40 8.52 6.77
N VAL A 189 9.51 7.86 6.02
CA VAL A 189 9.85 6.72 5.19
C VAL A 189 9.39 6.95 3.74
N LEU A 190 10.28 6.69 2.80
CA LEU A 190 9.97 6.68 1.37
C LEU A 190 9.89 5.24 0.88
N ALA A 191 8.75 4.83 0.32
CA ALA A 191 8.55 3.50 -0.24
C ALA A 191 8.39 3.55 -1.76
N LEU A 192 9.38 3.01 -2.48
CA LEU A 192 9.40 2.92 -3.94
C LEU A 192 8.76 1.61 -4.37
N GLN A 193 7.57 1.69 -4.97
CA GLN A 193 6.82 0.56 -5.51
C GLN A 193 7.10 0.40 -7.01
N SER A 194 7.25 -0.86 -7.43
CA SER A 194 7.47 -1.24 -8.83
C SER A 194 6.90 -2.63 -9.13
N ARG A 195 6.97 -3.03 -10.40
CA ARG A 195 6.64 -4.39 -10.86
C ARG A 195 7.48 -5.50 -10.21
N LYS A 196 8.62 -5.16 -9.60
CA LYS A 196 9.54 -6.09 -8.91
C LYS A 196 9.29 -6.15 -7.40
N GLY A 197 8.38 -5.34 -6.87
CA GLY A 197 8.10 -5.21 -5.45
C GLY A 197 8.32 -3.79 -4.94
N CYS A 198 8.30 -3.65 -3.61
CA CYS A 198 8.42 -2.38 -2.91
C CYS A 198 9.68 -2.35 -2.05
N ILE A 199 10.45 -1.27 -2.17
CA ILE A 199 11.67 -1.02 -1.40
C ILE A 199 11.44 0.24 -0.57
N ALA A 200 11.73 0.20 0.72
CA ALA A 200 11.54 1.32 1.63
C ALA A 200 12.86 1.88 2.14
N TYR A 201 12.88 3.19 2.38
CA TYR A 201 14.03 3.93 2.90
C TYR A 201 13.59 4.80 4.07
N TYR A 202 14.26 4.65 5.20
CA TYR A 202 14.19 5.57 6.33
C TYR A 202 14.93 6.85 5.99
N LEU A 203 14.33 8.01 6.26
CA LEU A 203 15.06 9.27 6.17
C LEU A 203 15.83 9.47 7.47
N ASP A 204 17.15 9.28 7.39
CA ASP A 204 18.07 9.53 8.48
C ASP A 204 18.78 10.88 8.29
N ARG A 205 19.49 11.34 9.32
CA ARG A 205 20.21 12.61 9.35
C ARG A 205 21.31 12.69 8.29
N THR A 206 21.94 11.55 7.96
CA THR A 206 23.00 11.47 6.94
C THR A 206 22.46 11.16 5.54
N GLY A 207 21.16 10.94 5.40
CA GLY A 207 20.51 10.57 4.16
C GLY A 207 19.65 9.31 4.28
N PRO A 208 19.04 8.86 3.17
CA PRO A 208 18.13 7.71 3.17
C PRO A 208 18.85 6.39 3.45
N VAL A 209 18.32 5.58 4.37
CA VAL A 209 18.84 4.27 4.75
C VAL A 209 17.82 3.19 4.38
N LEU A 210 18.25 2.10 3.74
CA LEU A 210 17.37 1.01 3.35
C LEU A 210 16.69 0.38 4.58
N LEU A 211 15.37 0.16 4.49
CA LEU A 211 14.58 -0.57 5.49
C LEU A 211 14.07 -1.90 4.91
N PRO A 212 14.82 -3.00 5.09
CA PRO A 212 14.33 -4.33 4.74
C PRO A 212 13.04 -4.63 5.51
N ARG A 213 12.06 -5.26 4.85
CA ARG A 213 10.80 -5.73 5.45
C ARG A 213 9.84 -4.68 6.00
N PHE A 214 10.08 -3.37 5.78
CA PHE A 214 9.15 -2.33 6.20
C PHE A 214 7.76 -2.51 5.59
N VAL A 215 7.71 -2.68 4.26
CA VAL A 215 6.51 -3.14 3.56
C VAL A 215 6.50 -4.66 3.63
N ARG A 216 5.63 -5.20 4.49
CA ARG A 216 5.59 -6.64 4.78
C ARG A 216 5.24 -7.45 3.52
N PRO A 217 5.93 -8.58 3.26
CA PRO A 217 5.48 -9.62 2.34
C PRO A 217 4.26 -10.40 2.92
N PRO A 218 3.62 -11.27 2.11
CA PRO A 218 2.40 -12.00 2.50
C PRO A 218 2.51 -12.77 3.83
N GLY A 219 1.48 -12.72 4.67
CA GLY A 219 1.24 -13.67 5.77
C GLY A 219 1.95 -13.43 7.11
N GLU A 220 2.94 -12.53 7.19
CA GLU A 220 3.63 -12.26 8.47
C GLU A 220 2.82 -11.36 9.42
N ALA A 221 1.90 -10.54 8.92
CA ALA A 221 1.14 -9.62 9.78
C ALA A 221 0.16 -10.33 10.71
N ALA A 222 -0.54 -11.36 10.23
CA ALA A 222 -1.40 -12.20 11.03
C ALA A 222 -0.58 -13.04 12.03
N ARG A 223 0.50 -13.68 11.55
CA ARG A 223 1.39 -14.51 12.39
C ARG A 223 2.09 -13.71 13.49
N ALA A 224 2.54 -12.49 13.21
CA ALA A 224 3.19 -11.64 14.21
C ALA A 224 2.19 -11.09 15.25
N GLN A 225 0.93 -10.93 14.87
CA GLN A 225 -0.13 -10.48 15.78
C GLN A 225 -0.67 -11.63 16.64
N GLU A 226 -0.79 -12.83 16.08
CA GLU A 226 -1.06 -14.09 16.81
C GLU A 226 0.09 -14.43 17.75
N ALA A 227 1.33 -14.44 17.28
CA ALA A 227 2.50 -14.74 18.11
C ALA A 227 2.69 -13.75 19.27
N ARG A 228 2.35 -12.46 19.07
CA ARG A 228 2.37 -11.46 20.15
C ARG A 228 1.23 -11.63 21.16
N LYS A 229 0.06 -12.14 20.74
CA LYS A 229 -1.04 -12.49 21.66
C LYS A 229 -0.70 -13.74 22.46
N GLU A 230 -0.21 -14.79 21.81
CA GLU A 230 0.21 -16.04 22.45
C GLU A 230 1.36 -15.83 23.45
N ALA A 231 2.28 -14.90 23.16
CA ALA A 231 3.37 -14.54 24.07
C ALA A 231 2.92 -13.65 25.25
N ALA A 232 1.75 -12.99 25.16
CA ALA A 232 1.19 -12.19 26.24
C ALA A 232 0.22 -12.99 27.14
N GLU A 233 -0.24 -14.15 26.67
CA GLU A 233 -1.10 -15.09 27.38
C GLU A 233 -0.33 -16.24 28.08
N ARG A 234 1.01 -16.25 27.97
CA ARG A 234 1.92 -17.14 28.69
C ARG A 234 2.67 -16.39 29.78
#